data_AF-A0A672HMI0-F1
#
_entry.id   AF-A0A672HMI0-F1
#
_cell.length_a   1.000
_cell.length_b   1.000
_cell.length_c   1.000
_cell.angle_alpha   90.00
_cell.angle_beta   90.00
_cell.angle_gamma   90.00
#
_symmetry.space_group_name_H-M   'P 1'
#
loop_
_entity.id
_entity.type
_entity.pdbx_description
1 polymer ?
#
loop_
_entity_poly.entity_id
_entity_poly.type
_entity_poly.pdbx_seq_one_letter_code
_entity_poly.pdbx_strand_id
1 'polypeptide(L)'
;IFLVETALGWTYHFSDRTMNWTVARQWCQANFKDMVVIQNQRENDYVVSLLPNRTKSPYYWIGITKNHKNETWTWIGNNSTWIGEHSWAPNEPNNNHSTEFCVEIYVNYKSNRGQWNDEKCGNKKYAVCYKAQCHAASCERGRCQETIKNTTCLCEPGFSGDRCQNVTICFLCFLCQIKVHIQNTGRNASISMFKIILLFSKRERYLRCYITELPFNLFVSSAVECPPLSRPDNGHLSCSDKLQIFNTTCQFTCEPGFLITGSSTVTCGSSGGWSGPMPSCKSNNKIPSSDVYA
;
A
#
# COMPACT_ATOMS: atom_id res chain seq x y z
N ILE A 1 -18.76 -10.12 -14.63
CA ILE A 1 -18.01 -9.40 -13.58
C ILE A 1 -18.35 -10.09 -12.27
N PHE A 2 -17.51 -11.01 -11.81
CA PHE A 2 -17.69 -11.64 -10.49
C PHE A 2 -17.02 -10.73 -9.46
N LEU A 3 -17.81 -10.04 -8.65
CA LEU A 3 -17.31 -9.45 -7.41
C LEU A 3 -17.03 -10.63 -6.48
N VAL A 4 -15.75 -10.94 -6.26
CA VAL A 4 -15.35 -11.83 -5.17
C VAL A 4 -15.65 -11.07 -3.88
N GLU A 5 -16.86 -11.27 -3.35
CA GLU A 5 -17.22 -10.89 -2.00
C GLU A 5 -16.34 -11.72 -1.05
N THR A 6 -15.18 -11.16 -0.70
CA THR A 6 -14.28 -11.70 0.30
C THR A 6 -15.03 -11.65 1.62
N ALA A 7 -15.50 -12.81 2.08
CA ALA A 7 -16.13 -12.90 3.38
C ALA A 7 -15.05 -12.67 4.44
N LEU A 8 -15.15 -11.52 5.12
CA LEU A 8 -14.31 -11.20 6.25
C LEU A 8 -14.60 -12.20 7.35
N GLY A 9 -13.58 -12.77 7.97
CA GLY A 9 -13.81 -13.85 8.93
C GLY A 9 -12.68 -13.98 9.92
N TRP A 10 -13.06 -14.36 11.12
CA TRP A 10 -12.17 -14.53 12.24
C TRP A 10 -12.02 -16.03 12.55
N THR A 11 -11.13 -16.40 13.47
CA THR A 11 -11.25 -17.70 14.15
C THR A 11 -12.29 -17.61 15.25
N TYR A 12 -13.21 -18.57 15.29
CA TYR A 12 -14.27 -18.60 16.30
C TYR A 12 -14.01 -19.69 17.34
N HIS A 13 -14.33 -19.34 18.58
CA HIS A 13 -14.21 -20.21 19.74
C HIS A 13 -15.50 -20.13 20.54
N PHE A 14 -15.80 -21.13 21.34
CA PHE A 14 -16.99 -21.13 22.18
C PHE A 14 -16.69 -21.73 23.55
N SER A 15 -17.46 -21.33 24.56
CA SER A 15 -17.29 -21.85 25.91
C SER A 15 -17.88 -23.26 26.07
N ASP A 16 -17.36 -23.99 27.05
CA ASP A 16 -17.88 -25.28 27.53
C ASP A 16 -18.85 -25.11 28.72
N ARG A 17 -18.90 -23.91 29.31
CA ARG A 17 -19.76 -23.53 30.44
C ARG A 17 -20.68 -22.39 30.08
N THR A 18 -21.83 -22.35 30.75
CA THR A 18 -22.82 -21.28 30.58
C THR A 18 -22.57 -20.11 31.52
N MET A 19 -22.87 -18.91 31.05
CA MET A 19 -22.69 -17.65 31.78
C MET A 19 -23.68 -16.59 31.28
N ASN A 20 -23.91 -15.56 32.08
CA ASN A 20 -24.72 -14.42 31.63
C ASN A 20 -23.97 -13.62 30.55
N TRP A 21 -24.65 -12.74 29.84
CA TRP A 21 -24.07 -12.07 28.67
C TRP A 21 -22.84 -11.20 29.02
N THR A 22 -22.87 -10.49 30.15
CA THR A 22 -21.74 -9.65 30.60
C THR A 22 -20.50 -10.50 30.90
N VAL A 23 -20.68 -11.62 31.62
CA VAL A 23 -19.60 -12.54 31.94
C VAL A 23 -19.11 -13.28 30.68
N ALA A 24 -20.00 -13.59 29.73
CA ALA A 24 -19.64 -14.15 28.42
C ALA A 24 -18.67 -13.23 27.67
N ARG A 25 -18.99 -11.94 27.63
CA ARG A 25 -18.12 -10.94 27.01
C ARG A 25 -16.76 -10.85 27.70
N GLN A 26 -16.75 -10.72 29.03
CA GLN A 26 -15.52 -10.66 29.81
C GLN A 26 -14.65 -11.90 29.60
N TRP A 27 -15.26 -13.09 29.57
CA TRP A 27 -14.56 -14.33 29.28
C TRP A 27 -13.95 -14.33 27.87
N CYS A 28 -14.69 -13.87 26.86
CA CYS A 28 -14.15 -13.73 25.51
C CYS A 28 -13.00 -12.73 25.42
N GLN A 29 -13.06 -11.60 26.12
CA GLN A 29 -12.00 -10.60 26.16
C GLN A 29 -10.75 -11.09 26.89
N ALA A 30 -10.92 -11.93 27.92
CA ALA A 30 -9.82 -12.48 28.68
C ALA A 30 -9.05 -13.59 27.93
N ASN A 31 -9.74 -14.37 27.09
CA ASN A 31 -9.17 -15.56 26.44
C ASN A 31 -8.95 -15.40 24.93
N PHE A 32 -9.65 -14.45 24.30
CA PHE A 32 -9.65 -14.20 22.85
C PHE A 32 -9.65 -12.69 22.58
N LYS A 33 -10.24 -12.23 21.47
CA LYS A 33 -10.33 -10.79 21.17
C LYS A 33 -11.54 -10.14 21.84
N ASP A 34 -12.74 -10.63 21.52
CA ASP A 34 -14.01 -10.26 22.15
C ASP A 34 -15.08 -11.29 21.75
N MET A 35 -16.31 -11.10 22.19
CA MET A 35 -17.48 -11.89 21.75
C MET A 35 -17.76 -11.65 20.26
N VAL A 36 -18.32 -12.64 19.57
CA VAL A 36 -18.45 -12.62 18.10
C VAL A 36 -19.28 -11.43 17.61
N VAL A 37 -18.75 -10.73 16.61
CA VAL A 37 -19.42 -9.67 15.86
C VAL A 37 -19.58 -10.15 14.44
N ILE A 38 -20.82 -10.37 14.00
CA ILE A 38 -21.11 -10.97 12.69
C ILE A 38 -21.33 -9.85 11.66
N GLN A 39 -20.70 -9.96 10.51
CA GLN A 39 -20.64 -8.91 9.48
C GLN A 39 -21.60 -9.16 8.31
N ASN A 40 -22.00 -10.41 8.08
CA ASN A 40 -22.91 -10.80 7.00
C ASN A 40 -23.48 -12.21 7.22
N GLN A 41 -24.46 -12.58 6.39
CA GLN A 41 -25.12 -13.89 6.46
C GLN A 41 -24.15 -15.06 6.26
N ARG A 42 -23.14 -14.94 5.38
CA ARG A 42 -22.17 -16.02 5.15
C ARG A 42 -21.33 -16.31 6.40
N GLU A 43 -20.93 -15.26 7.12
CA GLU A 43 -20.25 -15.39 8.42
C GLU A 43 -21.18 -16.02 9.48
N ASN A 44 -22.45 -15.61 9.53
CA ASN A 44 -23.44 -16.22 10.42
C ASN A 44 -23.55 -17.73 10.21
N ASP A 45 -23.77 -18.16 8.97
CA ASP A 45 -23.91 -19.57 8.61
C ASP A 45 -22.64 -20.36 8.93
N TYR A 46 -21.48 -19.72 8.70
CA TYR A 46 -20.19 -20.31 9.02
C TYR A 46 -20.00 -20.49 10.52
N VAL A 47 -20.28 -19.48 11.35
CA VAL A 47 -20.25 -19.60 12.83
C VAL A 47 -21.16 -20.73 13.28
N VAL A 48 -22.39 -20.79 12.79
CA VAL A 48 -23.39 -21.82 13.14
C VAL A 48 -22.95 -23.23 12.72
N SER A 49 -22.15 -23.36 11.67
CA SER A 49 -21.58 -24.65 11.24
C SER A 49 -20.53 -25.20 12.22
N LEU A 50 -19.88 -24.33 13.00
CA LEU A 50 -18.86 -24.71 13.98
C LEU A 50 -19.44 -25.06 15.35
N LEU A 51 -20.60 -24.48 15.69
CA LEU A 51 -21.17 -24.61 17.03
C LEU A 51 -21.81 -25.99 17.25
N PRO A 52 -21.53 -26.65 18.39
CA PRO A 52 -22.19 -27.88 18.77
C PRO A 52 -23.70 -27.74 18.76
N ASN A 53 -24.38 -28.67 18.08
CA ASN A 53 -25.82 -28.68 17.97
C ASN A 53 -26.51 -28.82 19.34
N ARG A 54 -27.66 -28.15 19.50
CA ARG A 54 -28.45 -28.18 20.75
C ARG A 54 -29.93 -28.31 20.45
N THR A 55 -30.62 -29.24 21.12
CA THR A 55 -32.06 -29.48 20.90
C THR A 55 -32.96 -28.41 21.54
N LYS A 56 -32.46 -27.73 22.58
CA LYS A 56 -33.11 -26.62 23.29
C LYS A 56 -32.06 -25.72 23.96
N SER A 57 -32.51 -24.57 24.47
CA SER A 57 -31.73 -23.67 25.33
C SER A 57 -31.07 -24.45 26.49
N PRO A 58 -29.85 -24.10 26.94
CA PRO A 58 -29.09 -22.88 26.60
C PRO A 58 -28.35 -22.97 25.27
N TYR A 59 -28.59 -21.98 24.41
CA TYR A 59 -27.86 -21.77 23.15
C TYR A 59 -26.64 -20.88 23.38
N TYR A 60 -26.31 -19.99 22.44
CA TYR A 60 -25.05 -19.28 22.40
C TYR A 60 -25.25 -17.77 22.34
N TRP A 61 -24.57 -17.02 23.20
CA TRP A 61 -24.52 -15.56 23.16
C TRP A 61 -23.67 -15.06 22.00
N ILE A 62 -24.18 -14.01 21.32
CA ILE A 62 -23.45 -13.25 20.31
C ILE A 62 -23.36 -11.76 20.72
N GLY A 63 -22.43 -11.04 20.10
CA GLY A 63 -22.01 -9.69 20.49
C GLY A 63 -22.94 -8.56 20.08
N ILE A 64 -24.26 -8.77 20.04
CA ILE A 64 -25.25 -7.74 19.70
C ILE A 64 -26.20 -7.51 20.89
N THR A 65 -26.46 -6.24 21.19
CA THR A 65 -27.21 -5.80 22.38
C THR A 65 -27.89 -4.45 22.13
N LYS A 66 -28.82 -4.08 23.01
CA LYS A 66 -29.46 -2.76 23.09
C LYS A 66 -29.61 -2.38 24.57
N ASN A 67 -29.63 -1.10 24.94
CA ASN A 67 -29.78 -0.73 26.37
C ASN A 67 -31.25 -0.52 26.76
N HIS A 68 -32.10 -0.25 25.77
CA HIS A 68 -33.50 0.05 26.00
C HIS A 68 -34.40 -0.51 24.88
N LYS A 69 -35.70 -0.69 25.16
CA LYS A 69 -36.68 -1.25 24.21
C LYS A 69 -36.77 -0.45 22.90
N ASN A 70 -36.61 0.87 22.99
CA ASN A 70 -36.75 1.79 21.85
C ASN A 70 -35.41 2.09 21.15
N GLU A 71 -34.32 1.47 21.58
CA GLU A 71 -33.02 1.60 20.92
C GLU A 71 -32.85 0.56 19.82
N THR A 72 -32.00 0.89 18.86
CA THR A 72 -31.59 -0.04 17.81
C THR A 72 -30.61 -1.07 18.35
N TRP A 73 -30.60 -2.25 17.73
CA TRP A 73 -29.59 -3.27 18.01
C TRP A 73 -28.22 -2.79 17.56
N THR A 74 -27.24 -2.91 18.45
CA THR A 74 -25.86 -2.48 18.21
C THR A 74 -24.91 -3.64 18.48
N TRP A 75 -23.95 -3.80 17.57
CA TRP A 75 -22.82 -4.69 17.82
C TRP A 75 -21.89 -4.08 18.85
N ILE A 76 -21.25 -4.94 19.64
CA ILE A 76 -20.12 -4.50 20.45
C ILE A 76 -18.99 -4.02 19.54
N GLY A 77 -18.49 -2.81 19.81
CA GLY A 77 -17.49 -2.16 18.96
C GLY A 77 -18.11 -1.55 17.68
N ASN A 78 -17.29 -1.36 16.64
CA ASN A 78 -17.69 -0.71 15.38
C ASN A 78 -17.42 -1.60 14.15
N ASN A 79 -17.30 -2.92 14.35
CA ASN A 79 -16.84 -3.86 13.32
C ASN A 79 -17.95 -4.36 12.39
N SER A 80 -19.22 -4.03 12.63
CA SER A 80 -20.33 -4.43 11.76
C SER A 80 -21.49 -3.43 11.84
N THR A 81 -22.09 -3.16 10.68
CA THR A 81 -23.35 -2.43 10.55
C THR A 81 -24.53 -3.35 10.22
N TRP A 82 -24.28 -4.66 10.09
CA TRP A 82 -25.28 -5.63 9.63
C TRP A 82 -26.14 -6.13 10.79
N ILE A 83 -27.43 -5.80 10.79
CA ILE A 83 -28.38 -6.12 11.87
C ILE A 83 -29.18 -7.41 11.66
N GLY A 84 -28.77 -8.25 10.69
CA GLY A 84 -29.37 -9.57 10.48
C GLY A 84 -30.77 -9.53 9.86
N GLU A 85 -30.98 -8.78 8.76
CA GLU A 85 -32.28 -8.66 8.06
C GLU A 85 -32.97 -10.01 7.78
N HIS A 86 -32.21 -11.11 7.69
CA HIS A 86 -32.72 -12.48 7.49
C HIS A 86 -32.31 -13.45 8.60
N SER A 87 -31.69 -12.94 9.66
CA SER A 87 -31.11 -13.75 10.73
C SER A 87 -31.99 -13.78 11.96
N TRP A 88 -33.00 -12.93 12.11
CA TRP A 88 -33.98 -13.07 13.20
C TRP A 88 -34.93 -14.26 12.96
N ALA A 89 -35.27 -14.98 14.03
CA ALA A 89 -36.24 -16.07 13.93
C ALA A 89 -37.66 -15.52 13.70
N PRO A 90 -38.61 -16.32 13.17
CA PRO A 90 -39.99 -15.89 13.03
C PRO A 90 -40.55 -15.33 14.34
N ASN A 91 -41.09 -14.11 14.26
CA ASN A 91 -41.60 -13.30 15.38
C ASN A 91 -40.54 -12.64 16.27
N GLU A 92 -39.25 -12.77 15.98
CA GLU A 92 -38.18 -12.09 16.70
C GLU A 92 -37.70 -10.81 15.99
N PRO A 93 -37.17 -9.81 16.71
CA PRO A 93 -37.11 -9.73 18.18
C PRO A 93 -38.46 -9.36 18.81
N ASN A 94 -38.96 -10.16 19.75
CA ASN A 94 -40.31 -10.01 20.32
C ASN A 94 -40.35 -9.19 21.62
N ASN A 95 -39.22 -9.06 22.31
CA ASN A 95 -39.12 -8.49 23.65
C ASN A 95 -40.22 -8.97 24.61
N ASN A 96 -40.51 -10.28 24.59
CA ASN A 96 -41.57 -10.99 25.31
C ASN A 96 -41.56 -10.74 26.83
N HIS A 97 -40.43 -10.28 27.38
CA HIS A 97 -40.31 -9.90 28.80
C HIS A 97 -39.94 -8.43 29.07
N SER A 98 -40.11 -7.56 28.07
CA SER A 98 -39.82 -6.11 28.13
C SER A 98 -38.37 -5.72 28.49
N THR A 99 -37.46 -6.69 28.64
CA THR A 99 -36.07 -6.53 29.08
C THR A 99 -35.10 -7.47 28.34
N GLU A 100 -35.50 -7.95 27.16
CA GLU A 100 -34.73 -8.88 26.34
C GLU A 100 -33.78 -8.09 25.42
N PHE A 101 -32.61 -7.80 25.99
CA PHE A 101 -31.67 -6.81 25.49
C PHE A 101 -30.35 -7.43 24.99
N CYS A 102 -30.26 -8.76 25.03
CA CYS A 102 -29.13 -9.53 24.56
C CYS A 102 -29.60 -10.58 23.56
N VAL A 103 -28.74 -11.05 22.68
CA VAL A 103 -29.15 -11.93 21.57
C VAL A 103 -28.44 -13.27 21.64
N GLU A 104 -29.23 -14.34 21.56
CA GLU A 104 -28.73 -15.68 21.34
C GLU A 104 -28.89 -16.12 19.89
N ILE A 105 -28.02 -17.04 19.46
CA ILE A 105 -28.10 -17.71 18.17
C ILE A 105 -28.54 -19.16 18.32
N TYR A 106 -29.57 -19.55 17.56
CA TYR A 106 -30.08 -20.90 17.53
C TYR A 106 -29.17 -21.82 16.73
N VAL A 107 -28.84 -22.97 17.31
CA VAL A 107 -27.99 -23.98 16.68
C VAL A 107 -28.65 -25.36 16.72
N ASN A 108 -29.97 -25.40 16.74
CA ASN A 108 -30.74 -26.65 16.68
C ASN A 108 -30.76 -27.22 15.25
N TYR A 109 -31.28 -28.45 15.07
CA TYR A 109 -31.48 -29.06 13.75
C TYR A 109 -32.89 -28.76 13.17
N LYS A 110 -33.56 -27.71 13.64
CA LYS A 110 -34.90 -27.32 13.18
C LYS A 110 -34.81 -26.19 12.15
N SER A 111 -35.99 -25.75 11.67
CA SER A 111 -36.14 -24.70 10.67
C SER A 111 -35.52 -23.35 11.07
N ASN A 112 -35.29 -23.10 12.37
CA ASN A 112 -34.70 -21.86 12.87
C ASN A 112 -33.19 -21.97 13.16
N ARG A 113 -32.50 -22.98 12.64
CA ARG A 113 -31.04 -23.07 12.76
C ARG A 113 -30.37 -21.82 12.17
N GLY A 114 -29.48 -21.22 12.95
CA GLY A 114 -28.74 -20.02 12.59
C GLY A 114 -29.51 -18.72 12.76
N GLN A 115 -30.76 -18.78 13.21
CA GLN A 115 -31.56 -17.60 13.49
C GLN A 115 -31.36 -17.10 14.94
N TRP A 116 -31.72 -15.85 15.17
CA TRP A 116 -31.47 -15.08 16.38
C TRP A 116 -32.74 -14.88 17.18
N ASN A 117 -32.56 -14.77 18.49
CA ASN A 117 -33.62 -14.50 19.45
C ASN A 117 -33.13 -13.49 20.48
N ASP A 118 -33.94 -12.49 20.79
CA ASP A 118 -33.65 -11.62 21.93
C ASP A 118 -34.01 -12.30 23.24
N GLU A 119 -33.24 -11.98 24.27
CA GLU A 119 -33.30 -12.68 25.54
C GLU A 119 -32.78 -11.81 26.69
N LYS A 120 -33.21 -12.15 27.91
CA LYS A 120 -32.70 -11.53 29.14
C LYS A 120 -31.21 -11.78 29.28
N CYS A 121 -30.42 -10.72 29.34
CA CYS A 121 -28.97 -10.76 29.50
C CYS A 121 -28.50 -11.57 30.73
N GLY A 122 -29.33 -11.66 31.77
CA GLY A 122 -29.06 -12.43 32.98
C GLY A 122 -29.15 -13.96 32.82
N ASN A 123 -29.78 -14.46 31.75
CA ASN A 123 -29.88 -15.89 31.49
C ASN A 123 -28.51 -16.49 31.15
N LYS A 124 -28.28 -17.74 31.55
CA LYS A 124 -26.99 -18.40 31.35
C LYS A 124 -26.96 -19.12 30.01
N LYS A 125 -26.06 -18.73 29.11
CA LYS A 125 -25.82 -19.37 27.80
C LYS A 125 -24.34 -19.53 27.53
N TYR A 126 -23.97 -20.28 26.50
CA TYR A 126 -22.56 -20.43 26.10
C TYR A 126 -22.09 -19.16 25.41
N ALA A 127 -20.80 -18.84 25.50
CA ALA A 127 -20.22 -17.69 24.81
C ALA A 127 -19.70 -18.11 23.44
N VAL A 128 -19.84 -17.25 22.42
CA VAL A 128 -19.14 -17.38 21.14
C VAL A 128 -18.19 -16.21 21.01
N CYS A 129 -16.91 -16.50 20.91
CA CYS A 129 -15.84 -15.53 20.82
C CYS A 129 -15.22 -15.56 19.44
N TYR A 130 -14.61 -14.45 19.05
CA TYR A 130 -13.71 -14.42 17.92
C TYR A 130 -12.29 -14.08 18.38
N LYS A 131 -11.32 -14.53 17.58
CA LYS A 131 -9.92 -14.19 17.73
C LYS A 131 -9.43 -13.56 16.43
N ALA A 132 -8.87 -12.36 16.56
CA ALA A 132 -8.12 -11.68 15.52
C ALA A 132 -6.93 -12.53 15.08
N GLN A 133 -6.89 -12.86 13.79
CA GLN A 133 -5.73 -13.50 13.17
C GLN A 133 -4.75 -12.43 12.65
N CYS A 134 -5.24 -11.23 12.34
CA CYS A 134 -4.43 -10.09 12.00
C CYS A 134 -3.62 -9.62 13.22
N HIS A 135 -2.31 -9.66 13.06
CA HIS A 135 -1.31 -9.12 13.96
C HIS A 135 -0.57 -7.97 13.26
N ALA A 136 0.12 -7.12 14.06
CA ALA A 136 0.90 -6.01 13.50
C ALA A 136 1.97 -6.47 12.49
N ALA A 137 2.40 -7.73 12.57
CA ALA A 137 3.35 -8.34 11.65
C ALA A 137 2.71 -9.14 10.51
N SER A 138 1.38 -9.25 10.42
CA SER A 138 0.72 -10.08 9.39
C SER A 138 1.06 -9.60 7.98
N CYS A 139 1.05 -8.28 7.76
CA CYS A 139 1.44 -7.63 6.51
C CYS A 139 2.63 -6.70 6.76
N GLU A 140 3.66 -6.76 5.93
CA GLU A 140 4.85 -5.91 6.10
C GLU A 140 4.58 -4.46 5.71
N ARG A 141 3.92 -4.25 4.56
CA ARG A 141 3.60 -2.94 3.96
C ARG A 141 2.20 -2.97 3.34
N GLY A 142 1.21 -3.15 4.21
CA GLY A 142 -0.17 -3.31 3.80
C GLY A 142 -1.12 -3.39 4.98
N ARG A 143 -2.42 -3.34 4.69
CA ARG A 143 -3.47 -3.56 5.67
C ARG A 143 -3.85 -5.03 5.71
N CYS A 144 -3.78 -5.62 6.90
CA CYS A 144 -4.32 -6.96 7.13
C CYS A 144 -5.85 -6.94 7.12
N GLN A 145 -6.43 -7.85 6.37
CA GLN A 145 -7.87 -8.05 6.24
C GLN A 145 -8.19 -9.50 6.66
N GLU A 146 -9.05 -9.61 7.66
CA GLU A 146 -9.53 -10.89 8.18
C GLU A 146 -10.41 -11.56 7.12
N THR A 147 -10.33 -12.88 6.94
CA THR A 147 -11.16 -13.70 6.05
C THR A 147 -11.53 -15.02 6.73
N ILE A 148 -12.58 -15.72 6.30
CA ILE A 148 -12.97 -16.98 6.97
C ILE A 148 -11.79 -17.95 7.09
N LYS A 149 -11.35 -18.22 8.34
CA LYS A 149 -10.19 -19.06 8.72
C LYS A 149 -8.81 -18.58 8.25
N ASN A 150 -8.67 -17.41 7.60
CA ASN A 150 -7.39 -16.95 7.06
C ASN A 150 -7.27 -15.41 7.12
N THR A 151 -6.08 -14.88 6.85
CA THR A 151 -5.87 -13.44 6.65
C THR A 151 -5.39 -13.17 5.24
N THR A 152 -5.80 -12.05 4.66
CA THR A 152 -5.21 -11.52 3.42
C THR A 152 -4.58 -10.16 3.69
N CYS A 153 -3.60 -9.78 2.88
CA CYS A 153 -2.97 -8.47 2.94
C CYS A 153 -3.38 -7.63 1.74
N LEU A 154 -4.01 -6.48 2.00
CA LEU A 154 -4.21 -5.43 1.02
C LEU A 154 -2.95 -4.57 0.99
N CYS A 155 -2.10 -4.80 -0.01
CA CYS A 155 -0.82 -4.13 -0.11
C CYS A 155 -0.95 -2.64 -0.40
N GLU A 156 -0.08 -1.86 0.23
CA GLU A 156 0.12 -0.47 -0.16
C GLU A 156 0.62 -0.41 -1.61
N PRO A 157 0.33 0.70 -2.33
CA PRO A 157 0.83 0.87 -3.70
C PRO A 157 2.34 0.63 -3.78
N GLY A 158 2.79 -0.12 -4.79
CA GLY A 158 4.21 -0.46 -4.98
C GLY A 158 4.68 -1.71 -4.23
N PHE A 159 3.83 -2.35 -3.43
CA PHE A 159 4.10 -3.63 -2.77
C PHE A 159 3.19 -4.75 -3.27
N SER A 160 3.66 -6.00 -3.14
CA SER A 160 2.98 -7.21 -3.60
C SER A 160 3.44 -8.45 -2.82
N GLY A 161 2.83 -9.59 -3.13
CA GLY A 161 3.01 -10.84 -2.39
C GLY A 161 1.99 -10.96 -1.26
N ASP A 162 1.80 -12.18 -0.77
CA ASP A 162 0.72 -12.51 0.17
C ASP A 162 0.82 -11.77 1.52
N ARG A 163 2.00 -11.25 1.86
CA ARG A 163 2.26 -10.43 3.05
C ARG A 163 2.76 -9.02 2.70
N CYS A 164 2.67 -8.61 1.44
CA CYS A 164 3.19 -7.33 0.93
C CYS A 164 4.69 -7.15 1.16
N GLN A 165 5.43 -8.26 1.11
CA GLN A 165 6.87 -8.32 1.35
C GLN A 165 7.69 -7.98 0.11
N ASN A 166 7.10 -8.04 -1.09
CA ASN A 166 7.80 -7.80 -2.34
C ASN A 166 7.56 -6.36 -2.81
N VAL A 167 8.62 -5.66 -3.23
CA VAL A 167 8.52 -4.37 -3.90
C VAL A 167 8.25 -4.60 -5.40
N THR A 168 7.06 -4.22 -5.87
CA THR A 168 6.62 -4.41 -7.27
C THR A 168 6.93 -3.20 -8.15
N ILE A 169 6.78 -2.01 -7.59
CA ILE A 169 7.08 -0.75 -8.27
C ILE A 169 7.89 0.07 -7.30
N CYS A 170 9.13 0.36 -7.70
CA CYS A 170 9.95 1.30 -6.98
C CYS A 170 9.19 2.64 -6.95
N PHE A 171 8.63 3.01 -5.79
CA PHE A 171 8.04 4.33 -5.55
C PHE A 171 9.01 5.49 -5.88
N LEU A 172 10.29 5.16 -6.10
CA LEU A 172 11.32 6.04 -6.66
C LEU A 172 11.02 6.55 -8.08
N CYS A 173 10.23 5.85 -8.92
CA CYS A 173 9.94 6.33 -10.28
C CYS A 173 8.82 7.38 -10.36
N PHE A 174 7.93 7.47 -9.36
CA PHE A 174 6.81 8.40 -9.40
C PHE A 174 7.15 9.81 -8.90
N LEU A 175 8.16 9.94 -8.02
CA LEU A 175 8.66 11.24 -7.54
C LEU A 175 9.94 11.71 -8.23
N CYS A 176 10.71 10.79 -8.80
CA CYS A 176 11.91 11.12 -9.56
C CYS A 176 11.61 10.74 -11.01
N GLN A 177 11.54 11.71 -11.92
CA GLN A 177 11.36 11.51 -13.36
C GLN A 177 12.53 10.72 -13.97
N ILE A 178 12.70 9.44 -13.60
CA ILE A 178 13.82 8.59 -13.96
C ILE A 178 13.50 7.93 -15.30
N LYS A 179 14.24 8.29 -16.35
CA LYS A 179 14.27 7.52 -17.59
C LYS A 179 15.13 6.27 -17.37
N VAL A 180 14.51 5.09 -17.45
CA VAL A 180 15.21 3.81 -17.41
C VAL A 180 15.75 3.51 -18.81
N HIS A 181 17.08 3.45 -18.97
CA HIS A 181 17.70 2.97 -20.21
C HIS A 181 18.19 1.54 -20.01
N ILE A 182 17.55 0.60 -20.72
CA ILE A 182 17.99 -0.80 -20.76
C ILE A 182 19.01 -0.92 -21.89
N GLN A 183 20.25 -1.29 -21.60
CA GLN A 183 21.23 -1.64 -22.62
C GLN A 183 21.47 -3.16 -22.61
N ASN A 184 21.32 -3.78 -23.78
CA ASN A 184 21.68 -5.17 -24.01
C ASN A 184 23.19 -5.25 -24.24
N THR A 185 23.91 -5.94 -23.35
CA THR A 185 25.38 -6.08 -23.45
C THR A 185 25.81 -7.45 -24.00
N GLY A 186 24.91 -8.16 -24.69
CA GLY A 186 25.18 -9.50 -25.17
C GLY A 186 26.36 -9.62 -26.16
N ARG A 187 27.39 -10.37 -25.76
CA ARG A 187 28.06 -11.34 -26.63
C ARG A 187 28.24 -12.66 -25.86
N ASN A 188 27.17 -13.45 -25.78
CA ASN A 188 27.16 -14.91 -25.96
C ASN A 188 25.78 -15.47 -25.60
N ALA A 189 25.26 -16.32 -26.49
CA ALA A 189 23.94 -16.90 -26.42
C ALA A 189 23.85 -17.94 -25.28
N SER A 190 23.38 -17.50 -24.11
CA SER A 190 22.52 -18.32 -23.21
C SER A 190 22.01 -17.57 -21.98
N ILE A 191 22.54 -16.40 -21.60
CA ILE A 191 21.99 -15.60 -20.50
C ILE A 191 22.16 -14.11 -20.84
N SER A 192 21.09 -13.44 -21.27
CA SER A 192 21.09 -11.99 -21.47
C SER A 192 21.16 -11.29 -20.12
N MET A 193 22.35 -10.83 -19.71
CA MET A 193 22.48 -9.91 -18.57
C MET A 193 22.03 -8.51 -18.99
N PHE A 194 20.94 -8.03 -18.41
CA PHE A 194 20.52 -6.64 -18.50
C PHE A 194 21.24 -5.84 -17.42
N LYS A 195 22.03 -4.84 -17.82
CA LYS A 195 22.61 -3.88 -16.88
C LYS A 195 21.57 -2.78 -16.68
N ILE A 196 20.95 -2.71 -15.50
CA ILE A 196 20.02 -1.62 -15.14
C ILE A 196 20.87 -0.48 -14.57
N ILE A 197 20.97 0.62 -15.31
CA ILE A 197 21.65 1.84 -14.85
C ILE A 197 20.55 2.82 -14.41
N LEU A 198 20.52 3.14 -13.12
CA LEU A 198 19.64 4.17 -12.56
C LEU A 198 20.41 5.49 -12.47
N LEU A 199 19.95 6.52 -13.17
CA LEU A 199 20.50 7.88 -13.12
C LEU A 199 19.64 8.73 -12.16
N PHE A 200 20.27 9.34 -11.15
CA PHE A 200 19.60 10.24 -10.20
C PHE A 200 19.95 11.70 -10.52
N SER A 201 18.96 12.61 -10.48
CA SER A 201 19.16 14.06 -10.55
C SER A 201 19.14 14.65 -9.14
N LYS A 202 20.25 15.27 -8.72
CA LYS A 202 20.47 15.70 -7.34
C LYS A 202 19.92 17.12 -7.13
N ARG A 203 18.61 17.26 -6.92
CA ARG A 203 18.04 18.51 -6.43
C ARG A 203 16.89 18.25 -5.47
N GLU A 204 17.23 17.87 -4.24
CA GLU A 204 16.66 18.29 -2.94
C GLU A 204 17.44 17.56 -1.82
N ARG A 205 17.66 18.24 -0.69
CA ARG A 205 18.49 17.75 0.43
C ARG A 205 17.71 16.68 1.21
N TYR A 206 18.44 15.66 1.66
CA TYR A 206 18.02 14.49 2.46
C TYR A 206 17.33 13.34 1.71
N LEU A 207 18.10 12.29 1.44
CA LEU A 207 17.62 10.90 1.53
C LEU A 207 18.84 9.98 1.72
N ARG A 208 19.09 9.56 2.97
CA ARG A 208 19.92 8.39 3.28
C ARG A 208 19.04 7.16 3.05
N CYS A 209 19.23 6.47 1.93
CA CYS A 209 18.61 5.16 1.71
C CYS A 209 19.52 4.08 2.31
N TYR A 210 19.04 3.41 3.36
CA TYR A 210 19.62 2.16 3.82
C TYR A 210 19.13 1.05 2.90
N ILE A 211 20.01 0.55 2.05
CA ILE A 211 19.80 -0.63 1.23
C ILE A 211 20.33 -1.80 2.07
N THR A 212 19.46 -2.58 2.69
CA THR A 212 19.87 -3.87 3.26
C THR A 212 19.45 -4.96 2.29
N GLU A 213 20.46 -5.64 1.72
CA GLU A 213 20.41 -6.96 1.08
C GLU A 213 19.72 -7.03 -0.31
N LEU A 214 20.49 -6.73 -1.37
CA LEU A 214 20.34 -7.40 -2.66
C LEU A 214 21.53 -8.35 -2.85
N PRO A 215 21.32 -9.61 -3.28
CA PRO A 215 22.44 -10.46 -3.65
C PRO A 215 23.02 -9.89 -4.95
N PHE A 216 24.35 -9.82 -5.02
CA PHE A 216 25.16 -9.20 -6.08
C PHE A 216 25.38 -7.68 -5.91
N ASN A 217 26.64 -7.35 -5.63
CA ASN A 217 27.21 -6.01 -5.52
C ASN A 217 26.86 -5.12 -6.74
N LEU A 218 25.75 -4.39 -6.69
CA LEU A 218 25.52 -3.26 -7.59
C LEU A 218 26.27 -2.05 -7.04
N PHE A 219 27.41 -1.73 -7.65
CA PHE A 219 28.09 -0.47 -7.41
C PHE A 219 27.21 0.69 -7.92
N VAL A 220 26.68 1.48 -6.99
CA VAL A 220 25.99 2.74 -7.28
C VAL A 220 27.05 3.79 -7.59
N SER A 221 27.17 4.20 -8.86
CA SER A 221 28.00 5.35 -9.25
C SER A 221 27.10 6.58 -9.41
N SER A 222 27.42 7.67 -8.71
CA SER A 222 26.85 8.99 -9.02
C SER A 222 27.20 9.37 -10.46
N ALA A 223 26.25 9.97 -11.19
CA ALA A 223 26.54 10.54 -12.50
C ALA A 223 27.60 11.64 -12.35
N VAL A 224 28.59 11.65 -13.23
CA VAL A 224 29.65 12.66 -13.23
C VAL A 224 29.06 13.93 -13.85
N GLU A 225 28.94 14.97 -13.03
CA GLU A 225 28.44 16.29 -13.43
C GLU A 225 29.63 17.20 -13.80
N CYS A 226 29.48 17.96 -14.89
CA CYS A 226 30.43 19.00 -15.25
C CYS A 226 29.94 20.38 -14.77
N PRO A 227 30.85 21.36 -14.59
CA PRO A 227 30.46 22.72 -14.23
C PRO A 227 29.44 23.29 -15.22
N PRO A 228 28.39 23.98 -14.74
CA PRO A 228 27.36 24.52 -15.60
C PRO A 228 27.94 25.55 -16.58
N LEU A 229 27.66 25.35 -17.86
CA LEU A 229 28.03 26.26 -18.94
C LEU A 229 26.97 27.34 -19.13
N SER A 230 27.44 28.58 -19.29
CA SER A 230 26.65 29.73 -19.69
C SER A 230 26.87 30.08 -21.15
N ARG A 231 25.90 30.80 -21.73
CA ARG A 231 26.02 31.38 -23.07
C ARG A 231 27.17 32.41 -23.07
N PRO A 232 28.08 32.39 -24.06
CA PRO A 232 29.10 33.42 -24.22
C PRO A 232 28.46 34.72 -24.71
N ASP A 233 29.07 35.86 -24.38
CA ASP A 233 28.67 37.16 -24.91
C ASP A 233 28.82 37.17 -26.44
N ASN A 234 27.83 37.72 -27.16
CA ASN A 234 27.77 37.73 -28.63
C ASN A 234 27.89 36.32 -29.25
N GLY A 235 27.26 35.32 -28.61
CA GLY A 235 27.22 33.95 -29.11
C GLY A 235 26.08 33.11 -28.54
N HIS A 236 26.02 31.86 -28.98
CA HIS A 236 25.03 30.86 -28.59
C HIS A 236 25.68 29.60 -28.03
N LEU A 237 24.93 28.90 -27.19
CA LEU A 237 25.29 27.61 -26.60
C LEU A 237 24.17 26.61 -26.90
N SER A 238 24.52 25.49 -27.50
CA SER A 238 23.61 24.37 -27.78
C SER A 238 24.19 23.08 -27.22
N CYS A 239 23.46 22.42 -26.31
CA CYS A 239 23.89 21.16 -25.70
C CYS A 239 22.96 20.01 -26.08
N SER A 240 23.54 18.83 -26.23
CA SER A 240 22.81 17.57 -26.45
C SER A 240 21.89 17.18 -25.29
N ASP A 241 22.21 17.62 -24.06
CA ASP A 241 21.39 17.45 -22.87
C ASP A 241 21.41 18.72 -22.00
N LYS A 242 20.30 19.00 -21.31
CA LYS A 242 20.19 20.13 -20.36
C LYS A 242 20.91 19.88 -19.05
N LEU A 243 21.12 18.61 -18.67
CA LEU A 243 21.66 18.23 -17.37
C LEU A 243 23.19 18.27 -17.29
N GLN A 244 23.91 18.47 -18.40
CA GLN A 244 25.37 18.66 -18.45
C GLN A 244 26.18 17.59 -17.68
N ILE A 245 25.74 16.34 -17.82
CA ILE A 245 26.34 15.13 -17.24
C ILE A 245 27.33 14.45 -18.21
N PHE A 246 28.06 13.42 -17.76
CA PHE A 246 28.98 12.61 -18.55
C PHE A 246 28.48 12.35 -19.98
N ASN A 247 29.36 12.58 -20.96
CA ASN A 247 29.09 12.43 -22.39
C ASN A 247 28.13 13.47 -23.01
N THR A 248 27.65 14.45 -22.22
CA THR A 248 26.98 15.62 -22.79
C THR A 248 27.98 16.41 -23.63
N THR A 249 27.63 16.63 -24.89
CA THR A 249 28.38 17.48 -25.81
C THR A 249 27.65 18.81 -25.99
N CYS A 250 28.40 19.90 -25.86
CA CYS A 250 27.93 21.27 -26.00
C CYS A 250 28.72 22.00 -27.09
N GLN A 251 28.01 22.66 -27.98
CA GLN A 251 28.55 23.42 -29.11
C GLN A 251 28.31 24.91 -28.90
N PHE A 252 29.33 25.70 -29.22
CA PHE A 252 29.32 27.16 -29.16
C PHE A 252 29.40 27.75 -30.56
N THR A 253 28.60 28.79 -30.80
CA THR A 253 28.63 29.57 -32.04
C THR A 253 28.68 31.06 -31.71
N CYS A 254 29.39 31.87 -32.50
CA CYS A 254 29.42 33.31 -32.32
C CYS A 254 28.45 34.00 -33.28
N GLU A 255 27.95 35.16 -32.88
CA GLU A 255 27.13 36.02 -33.73
C GLU A 255 27.97 36.57 -34.91
N PRO A 256 27.32 36.97 -36.02
CA PRO A 256 28.01 37.59 -37.15
C PRO A 256 28.88 38.77 -36.71
N GLY A 257 30.12 38.83 -37.21
CA GLY A 257 31.10 39.86 -36.82
C GLY A 257 31.99 39.48 -35.63
N PHE A 258 31.79 38.33 -35.00
CA PHE A 258 32.63 37.81 -33.93
C PHE A 258 33.28 36.47 -34.29
N LEU A 259 34.53 36.28 -33.89
CA LEU A 259 35.29 35.04 -34.08
C LEU A 259 35.43 34.29 -32.75
N ILE A 260 35.23 32.97 -32.80
CA ILE A 260 35.39 32.10 -31.65
C ILE A 260 36.87 31.93 -31.30
N THR A 261 37.21 32.15 -30.03
CA THR A 261 38.54 31.92 -29.45
C THR A 261 38.40 30.87 -28.36
N GLY A 262 38.89 29.65 -28.59
CA GLY A 262 38.75 28.50 -27.68
C GLY A 262 38.18 27.28 -28.41
N SER A 263 37.61 26.33 -27.67
CA SER A 263 36.98 25.14 -28.26
C SER A 263 35.55 25.44 -28.72
N SER A 264 35.24 25.18 -30.01
CA SER A 264 33.87 25.30 -30.54
C SER A 264 32.92 24.22 -30.02
N THR A 265 33.45 23.11 -29.53
CA THR A 265 32.69 22.00 -28.95
C THR A 265 33.43 21.45 -27.74
N VAL A 266 32.70 21.17 -26.67
CA VAL A 266 33.21 20.54 -25.45
C VAL A 266 32.33 19.37 -25.03
N THR A 267 32.93 18.32 -24.49
CA THR A 267 32.24 17.13 -23.98
C THR A 267 32.55 16.94 -22.51
N CYS A 268 31.54 16.60 -21.72
CA CYS A 268 31.71 16.33 -20.29
C CYS A 268 32.43 14.98 -20.09
N GLY A 269 33.63 15.04 -19.54
CA GLY A 269 34.50 13.89 -19.30
C GLY A 269 34.13 13.10 -18.05
N SER A 270 34.71 11.90 -17.91
CA SER A 270 34.49 11.00 -16.78
C SER A 270 35.05 11.51 -15.45
N SER A 271 35.88 12.56 -15.47
CA SER A 271 36.43 13.23 -14.30
C SER A 271 35.61 14.43 -13.81
N GLY A 272 34.52 14.79 -14.49
CA GLY A 272 33.71 15.97 -14.16
C GLY A 272 34.27 17.28 -14.72
N GLY A 273 35.18 17.19 -15.70
CA GLY A 273 35.72 18.33 -16.44
C GLY A 273 35.30 18.32 -17.90
N TRP A 274 35.20 19.51 -18.50
CA TRP A 274 34.99 19.68 -19.94
C TRP A 274 36.27 19.38 -20.73
N SER A 275 36.11 18.77 -21.91
CA SER A 275 37.21 18.28 -22.74
C SER A 275 38.12 19.35 -23.36
N GLY A 276 37.81 20.64 -23.21
CA GLY A 276 38.55 21.73 -23.84
C GLY A 276 38.34 23.10 -23.18
N PRO A 277 39.18 24.09 -23.50
CA PRO A 277 39.07 25.45 -22.97
C PRO A 277 37.75 26.12 -23.40
N MET A 278 37.14 26.84 -22.46
CA MET A 278 35.89 27.57 -22.71
C MET A 278 36.09 28.65 -23.78
N PRO A 279 35.19 28.75 -24.78
CA PRO A 279 35.34 29.72 -25.84
C PRO A 279 34.83 31.11 -25.44
N SER A 280 35.36 32.12 -26.14
CA SER A 280 34.88 33.51 -26.12
C SER A 280 34.70 34.02 -27.54
N CYS A 281 33.71 34.89 -27.76
CA CYS A 281 33.48 35.53 -29.05
C CYS A 281 34.13 36.92 -29.05
N LYS A 282 35.15 37.11 -29.90
CA LYS A 282 35.89 38.38 -30.02
C LYS A 282 35.52 39.10 -31.30
N SER A 283 35.36 40.42 -31.25
CA SER A 283 35.05 41.21 -32.45
C SER A 283 36.12 40.99 -33.51
N ASN A 284 35.68 40.71 -34.72
CA ASN A 284 36.58 40.58 -35.85
C ASN A 284 36.97 41.99 -36.30
N ASN A 285 38.03 42.57 -35.72
CA ASN A 285 38.57 43.89 -36.11
C ASN A 285 39.27 43.87 -37.49
N LYS A 286 38.86 42.95 -38.38
CA LYS A 286 39.16 42.94 -39.82
C LYS A 286 37.89 43.19 -40.64
N ILE A 287 37.13 44.22 -40.27
CA ILE A 287 36.43 45.01 -41.27
C ILE A 287 37.26 46.30 -41.40
N PRO A 288 37.93 46.53 -42.53
CA PRO A 288 38.55 47.82 -42.81
C PRO A 288 37.47 48.90 -42.81
N SER A 289 37.72 49.96 -42.06
CA SER A 289 37.07 51.25 -42.22
C SER A 289 37.52 51.89 -43.55
N SER A 290 36.80 51.60 -44.63
CA SER A 290 36.73 52.34 -45.91
C SER A 290 36.18 51.35 -46.95
N ASP A 291 35.04 51.61 -47.59
CA ASP A 291 34.93 52.70 -48.57
C ASP A 291 33.75 53.63 -48.33
N VAL A 292 34.08 54.88 -48.02
CA VAL A 292 33.37 56.06 -48.52
C VAL A 292 33.88 56.26 -49.95
N TYR A 293 33.00 56.47 -50.93
CA TYR A 293 32.99 57.61 -51.84
C TYR A 293 31.99 57.41 -52.99
N ALA A 294 31.27 58.52 -53.26
CA ALA A 294 30.46 58.86 -54.43
C ALA A 294 29.03 58.31 -54.51
#